data_AF-A0A952AGT9-F1
#
_entry.id   AF-A0A952AGT9-F1
#
_cell.length_a   1.000
_cell.length_b   1.000
_cell.length_c   1.000
_cell.angle_alpha   90.00
_cell.angle_beta   90.00
_cell.angle_gamma   90.00
#
_symmetry.space_group_name_H-M   'P 1'
#
loop_
_entity.id
_entity.type
_entity.pdbx_description
1 polymer ?
#
loop_
_entity_poly.entity_id
_entity_poly.type
_entity_poly.pdbx_seq_one_letter_code
_entity_poly.pdbx_strand_id
1 'polypeptide(L)' 'NILTNGGRVLAITAQAATLQGAVEKSKNILQAISFEGMYFRKDIGYEFF' A
#
# COMPACT_ATOMS: atom_id res chain seq x y z
N ASN A 1 -6.97 18.72 -8.12
CA ASN A 1 -5.86 18.82 -7.14
C ASN A 1 -6.10 17.84 -6.01
N ILE A 2 -5.13 16.97 -5.72
CA ILE A 2 -5.17 16.06 -4.57
C ILE A 2 -4.72 16.87 -3.34
N LEU A 3 -5.53 16.88 -2.27
CA LEU A 3 -5.22 17.57 -1.01
C LEU A 3 -4.92 16.52 0.05
N THR A 4 -3.79 16.66 0.77
CA THR A 4 -3.44 15.82 1.92
C THR A 4 -3.57 16.65 3.21
N ASN A 5 -3.91 16.01 4.34
CA ASN A 5 -4.14 16.70 5.62
C ASN A 5 -3.53 15.93 6.80
N GLY A 6 -2.23 15.63 6.73
CA GLY A 6 -1.48 14.96 7.78
C GLY A 6 -0.33 14.10 7.27
N GLY A 7 0.47 13.56 8.21
CA GLY A 7 1.64 12.74 7.87
C GLY A 7 1.29 11.36 7.31
N ARG A 8 0.26 10.70 7.85
CA ARG A 8 -0.29 9.44 7.30
C ARG A 8 -1.58 9.77 6.56
N VAL A 9 -1.60 9.51 5.25
CA VAL A 9 -2.71 9.91 4.37
C VAL A 9 -3.68 8.76 4.11
N LEU A 10 -3.17 7.58 3.73
CA LEU A 10 -3.97 6.39 3.37
C LEU A 10 -3.32 5.13 3.94
N ALA A 11 -4.15 4.12 4.21
CA ALA A 11 -3.72 2.75 4.47
C ALA A 11 -4.36 1.84 3.43
N ILE A 12 -3.54 1.11 2.66
CA ILE A 12 -4.03 0.14 1.68
C ILE A 12 -4.16 -1.21 2.37
N THR A 13 -5.34 -1.82 2.29
CA THR A 13 -5.63 -3.14 2.86
C THR A 13 -6.23 -4.00 1.77
N ALA A 14 -5.84 -5.26 1.73
CA ALA A 14 -6.35 -6.23 0.77
C ALA A 14 -6.60 -7.57 1.46
N GLN A 15 -7.64 -8.27 0.98
CA GLN A 15 -7.95 -9.63 1.40
C GLN A 15 -7.74 -10.59 0.22
N ALA A 16 -7.15 -11.75 0.54
CA ALA A 16 -6.91 -12.87 -0.36
C ALA A 16 -6.91 -14.19 0.44
N ALA A 17 -6.87 -15.33 -0.26
CA ALA A 17 -6.84 -16.65 0.37
C ALA A 17 -5.50 -16.96 1.05
N THR A 18 -4.41 -16.30 0.64
CA THR A 18 -3.08 -16.46 1.22
C THR A 18 -2.51 -15.11 1.65
N LEU A 19 -1.58 -15.12 2.60
CA LEU A 19 -0.90 -13.92 3.07
C LEU A 19 -0.10 -13.26 1.94
N GLN A 20 0.61 -14.07 1.15
CA GLN A 20 1.36 -13.61 -0.03
C GLN A 20 0.42 -12.93 -1.03
N GLY A 21 -0.74 -13.53 -1.31
CA GLY A 21 -1.73 -12.94 -2.21
C GLY A 21 -2.32 -11.62 -1.68
N ALA A 22 -2.47 -11.47 -0.37
CA ALA A 22 -2.93 -10.21 0.23
C ALA A 22 -1.85 -9.11 0.12
N VAL A 23 -0.58 -9.48 0.31
CA VAL A 23 0.57 -8.57 0.14
C VAL A 23 0.69 -8.12 -1.32
N GLU A 24 0.64 -9.03 -2.29
CA GLU A 24 0.69 -8.69 -3.72
C GLU A 24 -0.50 -7.83 -4.14
N LYS A 25 -1.72 -8.18 -3.71
CA LYS A 25 -2.93 -7.42 -4.04
C LYS A 25 -2.88 -6.00 -3.48
N SER A 26 -2.40 -5.81 -2.24
CA SER A 26 -2.23 -4.47 -1.66
C SER A 26 -1.17 -3.64 -2.40
N LYS A 27 -0.04 -4.27 -2.79
CA LYS A 27 1.00 -3.63 -3.62
C LYS A 27 0.47 -3.22 -4.99
N ASN A 28 -0.36 -4.04 -5.64
CA ASN A 28 -0.94 -3.73 -6.94
C ASN A 28 -1.92 -2.55 -6.87
N ILE A 29 -2.77 -2.50 -5.84
CA ILE A 29 -3.68 -1.35 -5.62
C ILE A 29 -2.88 -0.06 -5.41
N LEU A 30 -1.79 -0.14 -4.65
CA LEU A 30 -0.93 1.02 -4.36
C LEU A 30 -0.32 1.64 -5.64
N GLN A 31 -0.04 0.84 -6.68
CA GLN A 31 0.50 1.35 -7.95
C GLN A 31 -0.46 2.28 -8.70
N ALA A 32 -1.77 2.18 -8.44
CA ALA A 32 -2.77 3.05 -9.06
C ALA A 32 -2.92 4.41 -8.35
N ILE A 33 -2.19 4.64 -7.26
CA ILE A 33 -2.29 5.85 -6.42
C ILE A 33 -0.98 6.61 -6.52
N SER A 34 -1.06 7.92 -6.76
CA SER A 34 0.10 8.80 -6.78
C SER A 34 -0.29 10.21 -6.35
N PHE A 35 0.55 10.83 -5.53
CA PHE A 35 0.48 12.23 -5.15
C PHE A 35 1.87 12.73 -4.77
N GLU A 36 2.06 14.05 -4.80
CA GLU A 36 3.33 14.70 -4.50
C GLU A 36 3.84 14.32 -3.10
N GLY A 37 5.11 13.94 -3.01
CA GLY A 37 5.74 13.56 -1.74
C GLY A 37 5.28 12.24 -1.14
N MET A 38 4.51 11.42 -1.87
CA MET A 38 4.07 10.11 -1.40
C MET A 38 5.27 9.21 -1.02
N TYR A 39 5.23 8.67 0.20
CA TYR A 39 6.21 7.72 0.71
C TYR A 39 5.49 6.56 1.38
N PHE A 40 6.02 5.35 1.18
CA PHE A 40 5.49 4.13 1.77
C PHE A 40 6.59 3.07 1.91
N ARG A 41 6.37 2.11 2.82
CA ARG A 41 7.23 0.95 3.01
C ARG A 41 7.02 -0.10 1.92
N LYS A 42 8.10 -0.64 1.35
CA LYS A 42 8.07 -1.67 0.30
C LYS A 42 8.24 -3.10 0.83
N ASP A 43 8.66 -3.21 2.09
CA ASP A 43 9.06 -4.43 2.79
C ASP A 43 7.92 -5.04 3.63
N ILE A 44 6.73 -4.44 3.63
CA ILE A 44 5.57 -5.00 4.34
C ILE A 44 5.25 -6.39 3.76
N GLY A 45 5.28 -7.38 4.65
CA GLY A 45 4.99 -8.77 4.33
C GLY A 45 6.18 -9.59 3.83
N TYR A 46 7.39 -9.03 3.73
CA TYR A 46 8.58 -9.75 3.21
C TYR A 46 9.00 -10.94 4.09
N GLU A 47 8.69 -10.90 5.39
CA GLU A 47 9.01 -11.94 6.38
C GLU A 47 8.22 -13.24 6.20
N PHE A 48 7.18 -13.23 5.35
CA PHE A 48 6.30 -14.38 5.12
C PHE A 48 6.55 -15.06 3.77
N PHE A 49 7.66 -14.71 3.10
CA PHE A 49 8.14 -15.33 1.88
C PHE A 49 9.35 -16.21 2.15
#